data_AF-A0A7L4P8Q1-F1
#
_entry.id   AF-A0A7L4P8Q1-F1
#
_cell.length_a   1.000
_cell.length_b   1.000
_cell.length_c   1.000
_cell.angle_alpha   90.00
_cell.angle_beta   90.00
_cell.angle_gamma   90.00
#
_symmetry.space_group_name_H-M   'P 1'
#
loop_
_entity.id
_entity.type
_entity.pdbx_description
1 polymer ?
#
loop_
_entity_poly.entity_id
_entity_poly.type
_entity_poly.pdbx_seq_one_letter_code
_entity_poly.pdbx_strand_id
1 'polypeptide(L)'
;MSLQTTRREVLKAATVAAITLAVPISAQKAERRRWAMYIDVSKCYGCYACMVACAAENNVPVGVFRTWIERHVTKGGTVIFVPKQCNHCENAPCVKPCPTGATYKRVEDGLVLVNDELCIGCGACIQACPYGARFFNPVKGVVDKCTFCEHRIYQGKLPACVETCPTGARVFGDLNDPESPVSKIIKANPTQRLKIHTGAEPMIFYKDLPSEANL
;
A
#
# COMPACT_ATOMS: atom_id res chain seq x y z
N MET A 1 -33.18 -64.97 4.22
CA MET A 1 -33.88 -65.24 2.94
C MET A 1 -34.10 -63.90 2.26
N SER A 2 -33.55 -63.75 1.05
CA SER A 2 -33.38 -62.51 0.29
C SER A 2 -34.69 -61.75 0.07
N LEU A 3 -34.77 -60.48 0.51
CA LEU A 3 -35.81 -59.56 0.06
C LEU A 3 -35.18 -58.58 -0.94
N GLN A 4 -35.36 -58.92 -2.21
CA GLN A 4 -35.08 -58.07 -3.35
C GLN A 4 -36.08 -56.90 -3.37
N THR A 5 -35.66 -55.72 -2.93
CA THR A 5 -36.38 -54.49 -3.22
C THR A 5 -36.11 -54.09 -4.68
N THR A 6 -37.18 -54.05 -5.46
CA THR A 6 -37.13 -53.81 -6.90
C THR A 6 -36.84 -52.34 -7.21
N ARG A 7 -36.10 -52.08 -8.31
CA ARG A 7 -35.69 -50.74 -8.82
C ARG A 7 -36.84 -49.73 -9.02
N ARG A 8 -38.10 -50.14 -8.88
CA ARG A 8 -39.29 -49.29 -9.05
C ARG A 8 -39.63 -48.44 -7.82
N GLU A 9 -39.15 -48.79 -6.62
CA GLU A 9 -39.43 -47.98 -5.42
C GLU A 9 -38.51 -46.75 -5.30
N VAL A 10 -37.34 -46.77 -5.91
CA VAL A 10 -36.39 -45.63 -5.89
C VAL A 10 -36.89 -44.45 -6.73
N LEU A 11 -37.78 -44.68 -7.69
CA LEU A 11 -38.26 -43.66 -8.64
C LEU A 11 -39.39 -42.76 -8.12
N LYS A 12 -39.96 -43.02 -6.93
CA LYS A 12 -41.07 -42.21 -6.39
C LYS A 12 -40.65 -41.11 -5.39
N ALA A 13 -39.36 -40.99 -5.05
CA ALA A 13 -38.87 -39.99 -4.10
C ALA A 13 -38.23 -38.74 -4.73
N ALA A 14 -38.26 -38.59 -6.06
CA ALA A 14 -37.60 -37.49 -6.76
C ALA A 14 -38.59 -36.36 -7.13
N THR A 15 -39.19 -35.72 -6.13
CA THR A 15 -39.78 -34.38 -6.28
C THR A 15 -39.23 -33.48 -5.19
N VAL A 16 -37.93 -33.19 -5.27
CA VAL A 16 -37.34 -32.05 -4.59
C VAL A 16 -37.52 -30.85 -5.52
N ALA A 17 -38.41 -29.94 -5.13
CA ALA A 17 -38.56 -28.65 -5.77
C ALA A 17 -37.20 -27.96 -5.82
N ALA A 18 -36.65 -27.80 -7.02
CA ALA A 18 -35.50 -26.97 -7.27
C ALA A 18 -35.94 -25.51 -7.10
N ILE A 19 -35.95 -25.03 -5.86
CA ILE A 19 -35.88 -23.61 -5.57
C ILE A 19 -34.45 -23.20 -5.94
N THR A 20 -34.23 -22.90 -7.21
CA THR A 20 -33.08 -22.12 -7.62
C THR A 20 -33.24 -20.76 -6.97
N LEU A 21 -32.69 -20.61 -5.76
CA LEU A 21 -32.22 -19.33 -5.28
C LEU A 21 -31.15 -18.89 -6.27
N ALA A 22 -31.58 -18.28 -7.37
CA ALA A 22 -30.73 -17.41 -8.15
C ALA A 22 -30.37 -16.26 -7.22
N VAL A 23 -29.36 -16.49 -6.37
CA VAL A 23 -28.58 -15.41 -5.80
C VAL A 23 -28.12 -14.64 -7.02
N PRO A 24 -28.50 -13.37 -7.19
CA PRO A 24 -27.90 -12.58 -8.23
C PRO A 24 -26.42 -12.58 -7.86
N ILE A 25 -25.61 -13.31 -8.63
CA ILE A 25 -24.19 -13.06 -8.74
C ILE A 25 -24.17 -11.68 -9.38
N SER A 26 -24.33 -10.65 -8.55
CA SER A 26 -23.82 -9.35 -8.83
C SER A 26 -22.37 -9.64 -9.14
N ALA A 27 -22.05 -9.68 -10.43
CA ALA A 27 -20.73 -9.42 -10.90
C ALA A 27 -20.41 -8.05 -10.31
N GLN A 28 -19.82 -8.05 -9.11
CA GLN A 28 -19.12 -6.91 -8.57
C GLN A 28 -18.08 -6.62 -9.64
N LYS A 29 -18.40 -5.65 -10.49
CA LYS A 29 -17.44 -4.94 -11.31
C LYS A 29 -16.35 -4.58 -10.31
N ALA A 30 -15.23 -5.31 -10.34
CA ALA A 30 -14.14 -5.06 -9.42
C ALA A 30 -13.71 -3.62 -9.69
N GLU A 31 -14.18 -2.70 -8.86
CA GLU A 31 -13.75 -1.31 -8.96
C GLU A 31 -12.23 -1.33 -8.83
N ARG A 32 -11.56 -0.60 -9.72
CA ARG A 32 -10.10 -0.47 -9.65
C ARG A 32 -9.74 -0.11 -8.23
N ARG A 33 -8.82 -0.83 -7.61
CA ARG A 33 -8.39 -0.49 -6.26
C ARG A 33 -7.61 0.81 -6.31
N ARG A 34 -7.60 1.56 -5.21
CA ARG A 34 -6.78 2.76 -5.09
C ARG A 34 -6.14 2.80 -3.72
N TRP A 35 -5.03 2.11 -3.59
CA TRP A 35 -4.33 1.99 -2.31
C TRP A 35 -3.78 3.33 -1.82
N ALA A 36 -4.01 3.60 -0.53
CA ALA A 36 -3.48 4.76 0.15
C ALA A 36 -3.07 4.43 1.57
N MET A 37 -2.24 5.32 2.13
CA MET A 37 -1.88 5.29 3.54
C MET A 37 -2.25 6.62 4.19
N TYR A 38 -2.76 6.55 5.40
CA TYR A 38 -2.90 7.69 6.30
C TYR A 38 -1.87 7.58 7.42
N ILE A 39 -1.23 8.70 7.76
CA ILE A 39 -0.22 8.79 8.82
C ILE A 39 -0.58 9.93 9.78
N ASP A 40 -0.92 9.58 11.02
CA ASP A 40 -1.11 10.52 12.12
C ASP A 40 0.24 10.81 12.80
N VAL A 41 0.84 11.95 12.47
CA VAL A 41 2.16 12.34 12.99
C VAL A 41 2.11 12.54 14.51
N SER A 42 0.97 12.98 15.05
CA SER A 42 0.80 13.20 16.50
C SER A 42 0.92 11.92 17.33
N LYS A 43 0.73 10.75 16.71
CA LYS A 43 0.86 9.43 17.33
C LYS A 43 2.24 8.81 17.16
N CYS A 44 3.14 9.43 16.39
CA CYS A 44 4.47 8.90 16.16
C CYS A 44 5.46 9.42 17.21
N TYR A 45 5.98 8.53 18.04
CA TYR A 45 7.02 8.83 19.02
C TYR A 45 8.42 8.34 18.58
N GLY A 46 8.59 7.99 17.30
CA GLY A 46 9.90 7.62 16.76
C GLY A 46 10.45 6.29 17.25
N CYS A 47 9.62 5.24 17.40
CA CYS A 47 10.09 3.92 17.86
C CYS A 47 10.89 3.11 16.82
N TYR A 48 10.90 3.55 15.56
CA TYR A 48 11.56 2.88 14.43
C TYR A 48 11.10 1.44 14.12
N ALA A 49 10.10 0.89 14.80
CA ALA A 49 9.56 -0.45 14.53
C ALA A 49 9.14 -0.65 13.07
N CYS A 50 8.51 0.38 12.47
CA CYS A 50 8.13 0.36 11.07
C CYS A 50 9.30 0.19 10.09
N MET A 51 10.49 0.68 10.44
CA MET A 51 11.70 0.49 9.62
C MET A 51 12.20 -0.94 9.71
N VAL A 52 12.30 -1.48 10.93
CA VAL A 52 12.78 -2.85 11.18
C VAL A 52 11.85 -3.87 10.55
N ALA A 53 10.54 -3.74 10.76
CA ALA A 53 9.54 -4.64 10.19
C ALA A 53 9.55 -4.59 8.65
N CYS A 54 9.69 -3.40 8.07
CA CYS A 54 9.77 -3.27 6.61
C CYS A 54 11.04 -3.94 6.06
N ALA A 55 12.18 -3.75 6.73
CA ALA A 55 13.44 -4.38 6.33
C ALA A 55 13.38 -5.90 6.40
N ALA A 56 12.88 -6.45 7.52
CA ALA A 56 12.71 -7.88 7.71
C ALA A 56 11.74 -8.50 6.70
N GLU A 57 10.57 -7.88 6.50
CA GLU A 57 9.54 -8.38 5.58
C GLU A 57 10.00 -8.40 4.12
N ASN A 58 10.81 -7.42 3.72
CA ASN A 58 11.13 -7.19 2.32
C ASN A 58 12.60 -7.51 1.97
N ASN A 59 13.35 -8.11 2.91
CA ASN A 59 14.77 -8.39 2.78
C ASN A 59 15.58 -7.16 2.33
N VAL A 60 15.31 -6.00 2.94
CA VAL A 60 16.00 -4.75 2.60
C VAL A 60 17.44 -4.83 3.12
N PRO A 61 18.47 -4.61 2.27
CA PRO A 61 19.86 -4.65 2.69
C PRO A 61 20.19 -3.60 3.76
N VAL A 62 21.19 -3.89 4.60
CA VAL A 62 21.69 -2.93 5.59
C VAL A 62 22.23 -1.67 4.90
N GLY A 63 21.97 -0.50 5.48
CA GLY A 63 22.42 0.79 4.98
C GLY A 63 21.43 1.50 4.04
N VAL A 64 20.36 0.81 3.62
CA VAL A 64 19.29 1.39 2.81
C VAL A 64 17.92 1.08 3.43
N PHE A 65 16.92 1.90 3.11
CA PHE A 65 15.60 1.80 3.77
C PHE A 65 14.45 2.07 2.79
N ARG A 66 13.41 1.26 2.86
CA ARG A 66 12.14 1.52 2.16
C ARG A 66 11.22 2.51 2.90
N THR A 67 11.44 2.69 4.20
CA THR A 67 10.78 3.69 5.05
C THR A 67 11.76 4.21 6.10
N TRP A 68 11.64 5.48 6.49
CA TRP A 68 12.46 6.12 7.51
C TRP A 68 11.60 7.03 8.40
N ILE A 69 12.16 7.50 9.50
CA ILE A 69 11.54 8.50 10.38
C ILE A 69 12.47 9.70 10.45
N GLU A 70 11.97 10.86 10.05
CA GLU A 70 12.68 12.12 10.24
C GLU A 70 12.33 12.73 11.59
N ARG A 71 13.35 13.27 12.27
CA ARG A 71 13.19 14.02 13.51
C ARG A 71 13.25 15.51 13.21
N HIS A 72 12.17 16.21 13.52
CA HIS A 72 12.03 17.66 13.38
C HIS A 72 11.95 18.29 14.77
N VAL A 73 12.48 19.50 14.91
CA VAL A 73 12.36 20.29 16.15
C VAL A 73 11.62 21.57 15.78
N THR A 74 10.45 21.79 16.38
CA THR A 74 9.67 23.01 16.15
C THR A 74 10.38 24.22 16.74
N LYS A 75 9.95 25.43 16.34
CA LYS A 75 10.41 26.68 16.96
C LYS A 75 10.22 26.72 18.49
N GLY A 76 9.23 25.99 19.01
CA GLY A 76 8.96 25.86 20.45
C GLY A 76 9.75 24.75 21.15
N GLY A 77 10.71 24.10 20.48
CA GLY A 77 11.54 23.03 21.05
C GLY A 77 10.85 21.66 21.11
N THR A 78 9.63 21.52 20.60
CA THR A 78 8.95 20.22 20.54
C THR A 78 9.58 19.33 19.48
N VAL A 79 9.87 18.08 19.83
CA VAL A 79 10.39 17.09 18.90
C VAL A 79 9.22 16.38 18.21
N ILE A 80 9.22 16.37 16.88
CA ILE A 80 8.21 15.71 16.06
C ILE A 80 8.89 14.65 15.20
N PHE A 81 8.31 13.46 15.18
CA PHE A 81 8.79 12.34 14.36
C PHE A 81 7.85 12.14 13.17
N VAL A 82 8.39 12.24 11.96
CA VAL A 82 7.62 12.14 10.72
C VAL A 82 8.04 10.89 9.95
N PRO A 83 7.21 9.83 9.93
CA PRO A 83 7.47 8.66 9.11
C PRO A 83 7.31 8.98 7.62
N LYS A 84 8.29 8.60 6.81
CA LYS A 84 8.31 8.79 5.36
C LYS A 84 8.67 7.50 4.61
N GLN A 85 8.20 7.41 3.37
CA GLN A 85 8.41 6.30 2.44
C GLN A 85 7.95 6.71 1.03
N CYS A 86 7.98 5.79 0.07
CA CYS A 86 7.41 6.05 -1.26
C CYS A 86 5.91 6.37 -1.17
N ASN A 87 5.49 7.44 -1.84
CA ASN A 87 4.12 7.94 -1.79
C ASN A 87 3.15 7.24 -2.76
N HIS A 88 3.63 6.33 -3.63
CA HIS A 88 2.83 5.71 -4.69
C HIS A 88 1.98 6.75 -5.48
N CYS A 89 2.61 7.88 -5.80
CA CYS A 89 2.07 9.05 -6.49
C CYS A 89 1.07 8.73 -7.61
N GLU A 90 -0.03 9.47 -7.66
CA GLU A 90 -0.98 9.42 -8.77
C GLU A 90 -0.29 9.86 -10.06
N ASN A 91 0.35 11.03 -10.04
CA ASN A 91 1.26 11.51 -11.07
C ASN A 91 2.70 11.20 -10.65
N ALA A 92 3.21 10.01 -10.99
CA ALA A 92 4.51 9.54 -10.51
C ALA A 92 5.69 10.11 -11.33
N PRO A 93 6.43 11.14 -10.83
CA PRO A 93 7.50 11.79 -11.60
C PRO A 93 8.68 10.86 -11.90
N CYS A 94 8.78 9.77 -11.13
CA CYS A 94 9.81 8.75 -11.28
C CYS A 94 9.54 7.75 -12.41
N VAL A 95 8.32 7.67 -12.96
CA VAL A 95 7.99 6.73 -14.04
C VAL A 95 8.52 7.21 -15.39
N LYS A 96 8.21 8.44 -15.78
CA LYS A 96 8.57 9.01 -17.10
C LYS A 96 10.07 8.96 -17.44
N PRO A 97 11.01 9.19 -16.51
CA PRO A 97 12.45 9.17 -16.81
C PRO A 97 13.05 7.77 -16.99
N CYS A 98 12.29 6.69 -16.84
CA CYS A 98 12.82 5.34 -16.95
C CYS A 98 12.98 4.92 -18.41
N PRO A 99 14.20 4.69 -18.90
CA PRO A 99 14.43 4.39 -20.32
C PRO A 99 13.98 2.97 -20.71
N THR A 100 13.88 2.05 -19.76
CA THR A 100 13.52 0.65 -20.02
C THR A 100 12.08 0.30 -19.68
N GLY A 101 11.30 1.25 -19.14
CA GLY A 101 9.96 0.97 -18.61
C GLY A 101 9.95 0.15 -17.31
N ALA A 102 11.12 -0.09 -16.68
CA ALA A 102 11.22 -0.87 -15.45
C ALA A 102 10.43 -0.29 -14.29
N THR A 103 10.36 1.04 -14.13
CA THR A 103 9.44 1.65 -13.17
C THR A 103 8.15 2.05 -13.87
N TYR A 104 7.03 1.57 -13.34
CA TYR A 104 5.72 1.74 -13.95
C TYR A 104 4.66 1.98 -12.86
N LYS A 105 3.52 2.53 -13.27
CA LYS A 105 2.31 2.59 -12.45
C LYS A 105 1.37 1.49 -12.91
N ARG A 106 1.02 0.57 -12.01
CA ARG A 106 0.10 -0.51 -12.29
C ARG A 106 -1.32 0.03 -12.41
N VAL A 107 -2.03 -0.38 -13.46
CA VAL A 107 -3.30 0.23 -13.89
C VAL A 107 -4.48 -0.21 -13.02
N GLU A 108 -4.40 -1.41 -12.46
CA GLU A 108 -5.46 -2.08 -11.72
C GLU A 108 -5.64 -1.48 -10.32
N ASP A 109 -4.55 -1.02 -9.70
CA ASP A 109 -4.53 -0.64 -8.29
C ASP A 109 -3.75 0.66 -7.98
N GLY A 110 -3.14 1.26 -9.00
CA GLY A 110 -2.39 2.51 -8.89
C GLY A 110 -1.01 2.40 -8.24
N LEU A 111 -0.52 1.19 -7.92
CA LEU A 111 0.79 1.06 -7.31
C LEU A 111 1.90 1.43 -8.30
N VAL A 112 2.79 2.33 -7.89
CA VAL A 112 4.06 2.55 -8.58
C VAL A 112 5.02 1.45 -8.17
N LEU A 113 5.57 0.68 -9.11
CA LEU A 113 6.42 -0.49 -8.87
C LEU A 113 7.71 -0.42 -9.71
N VAL A 114 8.64 -1.35 -9.45
CA VAL A 114 9.85 -1.56 -10.24
C VAL A 114 9.90 -3.02 -10.65
N ASN A 115 10.09 -3.29 -11.94
CA ASN A 115 10.43 -4.59 -12.46
C ASN A 115 11.96 -4.74 -12.42
N ASP A 116 12.45 -5.64 -11.56
CA ASP A 116 13.88 -5.87 -11.37
C ASP A 116 14.56 -6.39 -12.65
N GLU A 117 13.87 -7.19 -13.48
CA GLU A 117 14.42 -7.78 -14.71
C GLU A 117 14.70 -6.74 -15.81
N LEU A 118 13.88 -5.69 -15.86
CA LEU A 118 14.03 -4.59 -16.84
C LEU A 118 14.93 -3.47 -16.33
N CYS A 119 15.25 -3.45 -15.02
CA CYS A 119 15.94 -2.33 -14.41
C CYS A 119 17.44 -2.41 -14.68
N ILE A 120 17.97 -1.45 -15.44
CA ILE A 120 19.41 -1.33 -15.74
C ILE A 120 20.18 -0.50 -14.70
N GLY A 121 19.57 -0.14 -13.57
CA GLY A 121 20.25 0.57 -12.49
C GLY A 121 20.67 2.03 -12.80
N CYS A 122 20.15 2.66 -13.87
CA CYS A 122 20.63 3.98 -14.32
C CYS A 122 20.39 5.16 -13.34
N GLY A 123 19.54 4.99 -12.32
CA GLY A 123 19.31 6.01 -11.29
C GLY A 123 18.46 7.23 -11.70
N ALA A 124 17.99 7.34 -12.95
CA ALA A 124 17.16 8.47 -13.40
C ALA A 124 15.90 8.65 -12.55
N CYS A 125 15.25 7.54 -12.18
CA CYS A 125 14.05 7.59 -11.32
C CYS A 125 14.36 7.94 -9.84
N ILE A 126 15.60 7.74 -9.38
CA ILE A 126 16.05 8.19 -8.05
C ILE A 126 16.09 9.71 -8.02
N GLN A 127 16.77 10.32 -9.00
CA GLN A 127 16.89 11.78 -9.12
C GLN A 127 15.54 12.47 -9.32
N ALA A 128 14.63 11.83 -10.06
CA ALA A 128 13.30 12.38 -10.30
C ALA A 128 12.34 12.30 -9.11
N CYS A 129 12.67 11.56 -8.04
CA CYS A 129 11.77 11.41 -6.91
C CYS A 129 11.92 12.59 -5.93
N PRO A 130 10.89 13.46 -5.77
CA PRO A 130 11.00 14.65 -4.93
C PRO A 130 11.07 14.33 -3.42
N TYR A 131 10.86 13.07 -3.06
CA TYR A 131 10.83 12.58 -1.68
C TYR A 131 12.10 11.82 -1.28
N GLY A 132 13.04 11.59 -2.19
CA GLY A 132 14.20 10.74 -1.92
C GLY A 132 13.82 9.29 -1.58
N ALA A 133 12.65 8.81 -2.01
CA ALA A 133 12.09 7.54 -1.57
C ALA A 133 12.53 6.32 -2.42
N ARG A 134 13.60 6.47 -3.19
CA ARG A 134 14.17 5.47 -4.08
C ARG A 134 15.67 5.40 -3.83
N PHE A 135 16.24 4.21 -3.87
CA PHE A 135 17.67 3.98 -3.65
C PHE A 135 18.19 2.88 -4.56
N PHE A 136 19.50 2.81 -4.73
CA PHE A 136 20.13 1.69 -5.43
C PHE A 136 20.26 0.51 -4.46
N ASN A 137 19.69 -0.65 -4.80
CA ASN A 137 19.82 -1.84 -3.98
C ASN A 137 21.20 -2.47 -4.22
N PRO A 138 22.10 -2.49 -3.21
CA PRO A 138 23.48 -2.91 -3.38
C PRO A 138 23.63 -4.41 -3.63
N VAL A 139 22.60 -5.21 -3.33
CA VAL A 139 22.61 -6.67 -3.53
C VAL A 139 22.05 -7.02 -4.91
N LYS A 140 20.97 -6.36 -5.33
CA LYS A 140 20.29 -6.67 -6.59
C LYS A 140 20.86 -5.96 -7.82
N GLY A 141 21.58 -4.85 -7.63
CA GLY A 141 22.07 -4.04 -8.75
C GLY A 141 20.98 -3.20 -9.45
N VAL A 142 19.80 -3.06 -8.83
CA VAL A 142 18.63 -2.35 -9.39
C VAL A 142 18.09 -1.31 -8.42
N VAL A 143 17.21 -0.42 -8.90
CA VAL A 143 16.56 0.57 -8.04
C VAL A 143 15.46 -0.08 -7.21
N ASP A 144 15.39 0.28 -5.93
CA ASP A 144 14.42 -0.24 -4.97
C ASP A 144 13.70 0.91 -4.23
N LYS A 145 12.52 0.60 -3.69
CA LYS A 145 11.63 1.51 -2.95
C LYS A 145 10.52 0.73 -2.23
N CYS A 146 9.78 1.41 -1.36
CA CYS A 146 8.53 0.86 -0.80
C CYS A 146 7.55 0.43 -1.91
N THR A 147 6.89 -0.71 -1.69
CA THR A 147 5.92 -1.32 -2.59
C THR A 147 4.51 -1.37 -1.98
N PHE A 148 4.29 -0.66 -0.86
CA PHE A 148 3.15 -0.88 0.04
C PHE A 148 2.96 -2.34 0.47
N CYS A 149 4.05 -3.12 0.49
CA CYS A 149 4.02 -4.56 0.74
C CYS A 149 2.97 -5.24 -0.13
N GLU A 150 2.98 -4.98 -1.44
CA GLU A 150 1.95 -5.51 -2.34
C GLU A 150 1.76 -7.03 -2.20
N HIS A 151 2.84 -7.79 -1.98
CA HIS A 151 2.80 -9.23 -1.72
C HIS A 151 1.97 -9.62 -0.48
N ARG A 152 1.81 -8.72 0.50
CA ARG A 152 0.96 -8.90 1.69
C ARG A 152 -0.48 -8.50 1.44
N ILE A 153 -0.70 -7.32 0.85
CA ILE A 153 -2.05 -6.73 0.74
C ILE A 153 -2.96 -7.56 -0.17
N TYR A 154 -2.38 -8.22 -1.17
CA TYR A 154 -3.11 -9.17 -2.02
C TYR A 154 -3.44 -10.50 -1.34
N GLN A 155 -2.86 -10.77 -0.16
CA GLN A 155 -3.22 -11.87 0.72
C GLN A 155 -4.17 -11.43 1.86
N GLY A 156 -4.73 -10.22 1.79
CA GLY A 156 -5.59 -9.68 2.83
C GLY A 156 -4.85 -9.27 4.12
N LYS A 157 -3.52 -9.16 4.07
CA LYS A 157 -2.70 -8.72 5.21
C LYS A 157 -2.39 -7.23 5.12
N LEU A 158 -2.13 -6.59 6.25
CA LEU A 158 -1.65 -5.21 6.27
C LEU A 158 -0.17 -5.12 5.86
N PRO A 159 0.29 -3.97 5.32
CA PRO A 159 1.72 -3.73 5.18
C PRO A 159 2.44 -3.88 6.52
N ALA A 160 3.64 -4.46 6.52
CA ALA A 160 4.37 -4.75 7.77
C ALA A 160 4.61 -3.50 8.64
N CYS A 161 4.84 -2.34 8.00
CA CYS A 161 5.02 -1.07 8.71
C CYS A 161 3.74 -0.55 9.40
N VAL A 162 2.57 -0.96 8.92
CA VAL A 162 1.25 -0.63 9.48
C VAL A 162 0.95 -1.59 10.63
N GLU A 163 1.08 -2.89 10.39
CA GLU A 163 0.80 -3.95 11.37
C GLU A 163 1.66 -3.84 12.63
N THR A 164 2.94 -3.48 12.50
CA THR A 164 3.85 -3.34 13.64
C THR A 164 3.65 -2.07 14.46
N CYS A 165 2.90 -1.08 13.96
CA CYS A 165 2.87 0.26 14.55
C CYS A 165 2.10 0.25 15.89
N PRO A 166 2.78 0.42 17.05
CA PRO A 166 2.16 0.20 18.35
C PRO A 166 1.10 1.24 18.70
N THR A 167 1.18 2.44 18.12
CA THR A 167 0.24 3.53 18.36
C THR A 167 -0.84 3.64 17.28
N GLY A 168 -0.81 2.78 16.27
CA GLY A 168 -1.72 2.89 15.11
C GLY A 168 -1.54 4.22 14.37
N ALA A 169 -0.33 4.79 14.36
CA ALA A 169 -0.03 6.04 13.64
C ALA A 169 -0.18 5.87 12.12
N ARG A 170 0.00 4.66 11.59
CA ARG A 170 -0.17 4.34 10.17
C ARG A 170 -1.44 3.54 9.98
N VAL A 171 -2.24 3.92 8.99
CA VAL A 171 -3.47 3.21 8.58
C VAL A 171 -3.42 3.03 7.07
N PHE A 172 -3.80 1.85 6.57
CA PHE A 172 -3.72 1.51 5.16
C PHE A 172 -5.05 0.94 4.66
N GLY A 173 -5.39 1.20 3.40
CA GLY A 173 -6.66 0.77 2.82
C GLY A 173 -6.85 1.23 1.39
N ASP A 174 -7.99 0.83 0.82
CA ASP A 174 -8.42 1.21 -0.52
C ASP A 174 -9.30 2.46 -0.46
N LEU A 175 -8.94 3.52 -1.18
CA LEU A 175 -9.72 4.77 -1.24
C LEU A 175 -11.05 4.62 -1.98
N ASN A 176 -11.16 3.63 -2.85
CA ASN A 176 -12.41 3.41 -3.59
C ASN A 176 -13.40 2.58 -2.77
N ASP A 177 -12.94 1.88 -1.73
CA ASP A 177 -13.82 1.28 -0.72
C ASP A 177 -14.19 2.32 0.34
N PRO A 178 -15.46 2.80 0.40
CA PRO A 178 -15.89 3.78 1.40
C PRO A 178 -15.86 3.22 2.83
N GLU A 179 -15.89 1.90 2.98
CA GLU A 179 -15.83 1.24 4.27
C GLU A 179 -14.40 1.06 4.79
N SER A 180 -13.39 1.28 3.94
CA SER A 180 -12.00 1.13 4.31
C SER A 180 -11.60 2.13 5.41
N PRO A 181 -10.71 1.74 6.34
CA PRO A 181 -10.27 2.62 7.42
C PRO A 181 -9.70 3.96 6.91
N VAL A 182 -8.94 3.94 5.81
CA VAL A 182 -8.34 5.15 5.24
C VAL A 182 -9.39 6.06 4.62
N SER A 183 -10.37 5.51 3.88
CA SER A 183 -11.46 6.30 3.29
C SER A 183 -12.27 7.03 4.36
N LYS A 184 -12.63 6.34 5.43
CA LYS A 184 -13.35 6.92 6.58
C LYS A 184 -12.54 8.04 7.23
N ILE A 185 -11.25 7.83 7.48
CA ILE A 185 -10.39 8.82 8.14
C ILE A 185 -10.20 10.07 7.27
N ILE A 186 -9.89 9.92 5.98
CA ILE A 186 -9.65 11.04 5.08
C ILE A 186 -10.93 11.86 4.86
N LYS A 187 -12.10 11.21 4.81
CA LYS A 187 -13.39 11.91 4.67
C LYS A 187 -13.75 12.68 5.95
N ALA A 188 -13.41 12.15 7.12
CA ALA A 188 -13.78 12.73 8.40
C ALA A 188 -12.80 13.79 8.92
N ASN A 189 -11.55 13.81 8.44
CA ASN A 189 -10.50 14.66 8.99
C ASN A 189 -9.80 15.47 7.89
N PRO A 190 -9.40 16.73 8.16
CA PRO A 190 -8.47 17.45 7.30
C PRO A 190 -7.16 16.65 7.16
N THR A 191 -6.60 16.66 5.95
CA THR A 191 -5.35 15.96 5.66
C THR A 191 -4.38 16.83 4.87
N GLN A 192 -3.10 16.57 5.06
CA GLN A 192 -1.99 17.19 4.34
C GLN A 192 -1.29 16.15 3.46
N ARG A 193 -0.62 16.60 2.40
CA ARG A 193 0.21 15.75 1.54
C ARG A 193 1.58 16.37 1.35
N LEU A 194 2.60 15.53 1.20
CA LEU A 194 3.98 15.97 1.04
C LEU A 194 4.23 16.61 -0.33
N LYS A 195 4.88 17.78 -0.34
CA LYS A 195 5.39 18.48 -1.53
C LYS A 195 4.37 18.61 -2.67
N ILE A 196 3.14 19.03 -2.33
CA ILE A 196 2.05 19.20 -3.30
C ILE A 196 2.43 20.11 -4.49
N HIS A 197 3.34 21.07 -4.26
CA HIS A 197 3.84 21.99 -5.29
C HIS A 197 4.57 21.28 -6.45
N THR A 198 5.00 20.03 -6.27
CA THR A 198 5.65 19.24 -7.33
C THR A 198 4.67 18.67 -8.35
N GLY A 199 3.36 18.73 -8.07
CA GLY A 199 2.33 18.10 -8.92
C GLY A 199 2.32 16.57 -8.89
N ALA A 200 3.07 15.95 -7.97
CA ALA A 200 3.21 14.48 -7.91
C ALA A 200 2.02 13.74 -7.26
N GLU A 201 1.04 14.46 -6.73
CA GLU A 201 -0.21 13.91 -6.15
C GLU A 201 -0.01 12.65 -5.28
N PRO A 202 0.62 12.77 -4.09
CA PRO A 202 0.86 11.64 -3.19
C PRO A 202 -0.39 10.86 -2.79
N MET A 203 -0.22 9.55 -2.60
CA MET A 203 -1.23 8.64 -2.01
C MET A 203 -0.97 8.33 -0.54
N ILE A 204 -0.11 9.13 0.11
CA ILE A 204 0.03 9.17 1.56
C ILE A 204 -0.52 10.50 2.06
N PHE A 205 -1.46 10.39 2.99
CA PHE A 205 -2.15 11.51 3.63
C PHE A 205 -1.64 11.60 5.06
N TYR A 206 -1.38 12.82 5.51
CA TYR A 206 -0.84 13.09 6.84
C TYR A 206 -1.83 13.90 7.67
N LYS A 207 -1.81 13.69 8.98
CA LYS A 207 -2.36 14.60 9.99
C LYS A 207 -1.23 15.18 10.83
N ASP A 208 -1.35 16.46 11.18
CA ASP A 208 -0.39 17.22 11.98
C ASP A 208 1.03 17.20 11.40
N LEU A 209 1.13 17.34 10.07
CA LEU A 209 2.43 17.39 9.38
C LEU A 209 3.07 18.76 9.62
N PRO A 210 4.24 18.85 10.28
CA PRO A 210 4.93 20.11 10.49
C PRO A 210 5.41 20.69 9.16
N SER A 211 5.44 22.02 9.06
CA SER A 211 5.84 22.71 7.82
C SER A 211 7.30 22.42 7.45
N GLU A 212 8.17 22.23 8.45
CA GLU A 212 9.59 21.86 8.29
C GLU A 212 9.76 20.51 7.59
N ALA A 213 8.82 19.58 7.76
CA ALA A 213 8.86 18.27 7.11
C ALA A 213 8.37 18.28 5.66
N ASN A 214 7.82 19.41 5.20
CA ASN A 214 7.18 19.57 3.89
C ASN A 214 7.97 20.46 2.91
N LEU A 215 9.22 20.76 3.24
CA LEU A 215 10.17 21.51 2.39
C LEU A 215 10.66 20.65 1.21
#